data_AF-A0A2I9EIT1-F1
#
_entry.id   AF-A0A2I9EIT1-F1
#
_cell.length_a   1.000
_cell.length_b   1.000
_cell.length_c   1.000
_cell.angle_alpha   90.00
_cell.angle_beta   90.00
_cell.angle_gamma   90.00
#
_symmetry.space_group_name_H-M   'P 1'
#
loop_
_entity.id
_entity.type
_entity.pdbx_description
1 polymer ?
#
loop_
_entity_poly.entity_id
_entity_poly.type
_entity_poly.pdbx_seq_one_letter_code
_entity_poly.pdbx_strand_id
1 'polypeptide(L)'
;MGDLIDPAVENAPMNRNQVFDADYSNEELLLSYWGRRSFDIINASGKRKIILQQSEPYTPHWVALWNKVKLLFSSQLIFDGSTPKPHLTLLNEQNNHRVIWNTQ
;
A
#
# COMPACT_ATOMS: atom_id res chain seq x y z
N MET A 1 15.44 0.51 -15.97
CA MET A 1 15.01 0.05 -14.65
C MET A 1 14.13 1.17 -14.11
N GLY A 2 12.82 0.98 -14.02
CA GLY A 2 11.88 2.06 -13.69
C GLY A 2 11.93 2.43 -12.21
N ASP A 3 11.78 3.70 -11.88
CA ASP A 3 11.86 4.19 -10.51
C ASP A 3 10.75 3.57 -9.63
N LEU A 4 11.14 3.05 -8.45
CA LEU A 4 10.20 2.49 -7.46
C LEU A 4 9.36 3.59 -6.79
N ILE A 5 9.83 4.84 -6.84
CA ILE A 5 9.14 6.02 -6.36
C ILE A 5 8.93 7.00 -7.52
N ASP A 6 7.86 7.77 -7.48
CA ASP A 6 7.63 8.89 -8.37
C ASP A 6 8.15 10.19 -7.75
N PRO A 7 9.16 10.84 -8.35
CA PRO A 7 9.73 12.08 -7.83
C PRO A 7 8.75 13.27 -7.86
N ALA A 8 7.65 13.19 -8.61
CA ALA A 8 6.63 14.23 -8.68
C ALA A 8 5.61 14.19 -7.53
N VAL A 9 5.75 13.26 -6.57
CA VAL A 9 4.87 13.22 -5.40
C VAL A 9 5.12 14.44 -4.51
N GLU A 10 4.13 15.31 -4.44
CA GLU A 10 4.07 16.45 -3.52
C GLU A 10 3.33 16.07 -2.23
N ASN A 11 3.64 16.75 -1.12
CA ASN A 11 2.99 16.56 0.18
C ASN A 11 2.97 15.10 0.69
N ALA A 12 4.05 14.35 0.41
CA ALA A 12 4.22 13.00 0.94
C ALA A 12 4.06 12.98 2.47
N PRO A 13 3.45 11.95 3.08
CA PRO A 13 3.26 11.91 4.52
C PRO A 13 4.62 12.01 5.24
N MET A 14 4.74 12.98 6.16
CA MET A 14 6.00 13.35 6.83
C MET A 14 7.15 13.77 5.89
N ASN A 15 6.86 14.25 4.69
CA ASN A 15 7.85 14.52 3.64
C ASN A 15 8.69 13.28 3.26
N ARG A 16 8.15 12.06 3.43
CA ARG A 16 8.83 10.80 3.11
C ARG A 16 8.27 10.19 1.83
N ASN A 17 8.91 10.46 0.70
CA ASN A 17 8.58 9.79 -0.55
C ASN A 17 9.35 8.46 -0.68
N GLN A 18 8.80 7.39 -0.14
CA GLN A 18 9.45 6.07 -0.09
C GLN A 18 8.45 4.94 -0.28
N VAL A 19 8.92 3.80 -0.80
CA VAL A 19 8.24 2.51 -0.61
C VAL A 19 8.57 2.03 0.80
N PHE A 20 7.57 1.54 1.53
CA PHE A 20 7.73 1.08 2.92
C PHE A 20 7.95 -0.43 2.99
N ASP A 21 7.28 -1.19 2.14
CA ASP A 21 7.33 -2.65 2.13
C ASP A 21 7.03 -3.19 0.72
N ALA A 22 7.46 -4.42 0.46
CA ALA A 22 7.25 -5.10 -0.82
C ALA A 22 7.17 -6.62 -0.65
N ASP A 23 6.34 -7.26 -1.46
CA ASP A 23 6.27 -8.72 -1.59
C ASP A 23 6.26 -9.13 -3.07
N TYR A 24 6.86 -10.26 -3.40
CA TYR A 24 7.02 -10.72 -4.78
C TYR A 24 6.65 -12.19 -4.94
N SER A 25 5.72 -12.48 -5.84
CA SER A 25 5.30 -13.84 -6.19
C SER A 25 4.66 -13.87 -7.57
N ASN A 26 4.81 -14.98 -8.30
CA ASN A 26 4.20 -15.19 -9.62
C ASN A 26 4.40 -14.01 -10.60
N GLU A 27 5.62 -13.45 -10.63
CA GLU A 27 5.97 -12.31 -11.49
C GLU A 27 5.20 -11.01 -11.20
N GLU A 28 4.55 -10.94 -10.03
CA GLU A 28 3.93 -9.72 -9.50
C GLU A 28 4.74 -9.20 -8.31
N LEU A 29 5.18 -7.95 -8.40
CA LEU A 29 5.75 -7.19 -7.29
C LEU A 29 4.66 -6.30 -6.69
N LEU A 30 4.25 -6.60 -5.47
CA LEU A 30 3.29 -5.84 -4.68
C LEU A 30 4.04 -4.84 -3.80
N LEU A 31 3.63 -3.58 -3.81
CA LEU A 31 4.30 -2.50 -3.09
C LEU A 31 3.36 -1.80 -2.13
N SER A 32 3.87 -1.51 -0.94
CA SER A 32 3.33 -0.55 0.02
C SER A 32 3.99 0.80 -0.22
N TYR A 33 3.38 1.68 -1.02
CA TYR A 33 3.96 2.97 -1.38
C TYR A 33 3.51 4.10 -0.44
N TRP A 34 4.33 4.35 0.59
CA TRP A 34 4.06 5.38 1.60
C TRP A 34 3.91 6.78 1.00
N GLY A 35 4.85 7.19 0.15
CA GLY A 35 4.92 8.55 -0.38
C GLY A 35 3.61 9.00 -1.05
N ARG A 36 3.04 8.11 -1.86
CA ARG A 36 1.79 8.35 -2.59
C ARG A 36 0.54 7.87 -1.85
N ARG A 37 0.67 7.34 -0.62
CA ARG A 37 -0.42 6.67 0.10
C ARG A 37 -1.11 5.58 -0.74
N SER A 38 -0.35 4.78 -1.48
CA SER A 38 -0.92 3.80 -2.41
C SER A 38 -0.38 2.39 -2.22
N PHE A 39 -1.16 1.41 -2.63
CA PHE A 39 -0.70 0.05 -2.88
C PHE A 39 -0.63 -0.14 -4.39
N ASP A 40 0.53 -0.59 -4.85
CA ASP A 40 0.84 -0.67 -6.27
C ASP A 40 1.25 -2.10 -6.61
N ILE A 41 1.01 -2.48 -7.86
CA ILE A 41 1.52 -3.73 -8.42
C ILE A 41 2.37 -3.43 -9.65
N ILE A 42 3.49 -4.13 -9.80
CA ILE A 42 4.32 -4.13 -10.99
C ILE A 42 4.34 -5.56 -11.52
N ASN A 43 3.89 -5.76 -12.76
CA ASN A 43 3.83 -7.08 -13.39
C ASN A 43 5.15 -7.45 -14.08
N ALA A 44 5.21 -8.66 -14.67
CA ALA A 44 6.35 -9.16 -15.44
C ALA A 44 6.83 -8.21 -16.57
N SER A 45 5.92 -7.44 -17.17
CA SER A 45 6.26 -6.46 -18.21
C SER A 45 6.79 -5.14 -17.65
N GLY A 46 6.96 -5.02 -16.33
CA GLY A 46 7.31 -3.78 -15.64
C GLY A 46 6.20 -2.75 -15.56
N LYS A 47 4.97 -3.09 -15.97
CA LYS A 47 3.83 -2.17 -15.95
C LYS A 47 3.34 -2.02 -14.51
N ARG A 48 3.40 -0.78 -14.01
CA ARG A 48 2.88 -0.39 -12.70
C ARG A 48 1.38 -0.05 -12.78
N LYS A 49 0.62 -0.49 -11.77
CA LYS A 49 -0.79 -0.12 -11.58
C LYS A 49 -1.03 0.14 -10.09
N ILE A 50 -1.72 1.23 -9.75
CA ILE A 50 -2.26 1.44 -8.40
C ILE A 50 -3.47 0.53 -8.24
N ILE A 51 -3.45 -0.35 -7.24
CA ILE A 51 -4.55 -1.27 -6.92
C ILE A 51 -5.42 -0.72 -5.79
N LEU A 52 -4.88 0.12 -4.90
CA LEU A 52 -5.65 0.82 -3.87
C LEU A 52 -4.98 2.15 -3.53
N GLN A 53 -5.74 3.24 -3.63
CA GLN A 53 -5.33 4.56 -3.16
C GLN A 53 -5.92 4.80 -1.77
N GLN A 54 -5.08 5.10 -0.79
CA GLN A 54 -5.50 5.53 0.54
C GLN A 54 -5.68 7.05 0.58
N SER A 55 -6.59 7.50 1.43
CA SER A 55 -6.73 8.91 1.80
C SER A 55 -6.01 9.19 3.11
N GLU A 56 -5.72 10.46 3.40
CA GLU A 56 -5.39 10.88 4.76
C GLU A 56 -6.50 10.42 5.74
N PRO A 57 -6.16 9.96 6.96
CA PRO A 57 -4.83 9.87 7.58
C PRO A 57 -4.05 8.58 7.28
N TYR A 58 -4.53 7.68 6.43
CA TYR A 58 -3.95 6.35 6.27
C TYR A 58 -2.65 6.34 5.45
N THR A 59 -1.64 5.68 5.98
CA THR A 59 -0.37 5.40 5.30
C THR A 59 -0.17 3.88 5.15
N PRO A 60 0.24 3.39 3.97
CA PRO A 60 0.64 1.99 3.77
C PRO A 60 1.90 1.61 4.59
N HIS A 61 1.91 0.41 5.19
CA HIS A 61 3.06 -0.09 5.96
C HIS A 61 3.44 -1.55 5.67
N TRP A 62 2.52 -2.37 5.18
CA TRP A 62 2.81 -3.78 4.98
C TRP A 62 1.95 -4.35 3.86
N VAL A 63 2.54 -5.28 3.11
CA VAL A 63 1.87 -6.01 2.04
C VAL A 63 2.20 -7.49 2.12
N ALA A 64 1.24 -8.33 1.70
CA ALA A 64 1.51 -9.74 1.46
C ALA A 64 0.67 -10.31 0.32
N LEU A 65 1.30 -11.16 -0.49
CA LEU A 65 0.68 -12.03 -1.47
C LEU A 65 0.33 -13.35 -0.78
N TRP A 66 -0.97 -13.62 -0.61
CA TRP A 66 -1.44 -14.84 0.05
C TRP A 66 -2.41 -15.61 -0.85
N ASN A 67 -1.91 -16.66 -1.50
CA ASN A 67 -2.64 -17.41 -2.52
C ASN A 67 -3.16 -16.49 -3.63
N LYS A 68 -4.49 -16.31 -3.67
CA LYS A 68 -5.23 -15.54 -4.68
C LYS A 68 -5.67 -14.16 -4.16
N VAL A 69 -5.26 -13.81 -2.94
CA VAL A 69 -5.60 -12.54 -2.32
C VAL A 69 -4.35 -11.74 -1.99
N LYS A 70 -4.54 -10.43 -1.87
CA LYS A 70 -3.51 -9.49 -1.43
C LYS A 70 -3.96 -8.88 -0.12
N LEU A 71 -3.07 -8.87 0.86
CA LEU A 71 -3.26 -8.24 2.15
C LEU A 71 -2.58 -6.87 2.12
N LEU A 72 -3.37 -5.82 2.29
CA LEU A 72 -2.95 -4.43 2.14
C LEU A 72 -3.14 -3.72 3.48
N PHE A 73 -2.05 -3.54 4.23
CA PHE A 73 -2.12 -2.97 5.57
C PHE A 73 -1.69 -1.50 5.58
N SER A 74 -2.58 -0.66 6.07
CA SER A 74 -2.32 0.73 6.40
C SER A 74 -2.67 1.02 7.85
N SER A 75 -2.20 2.15 8.37
CA SER A 75 -2.61 2.66 9.67
C SER A 75 -2.76 4.18 9.62
N GLN A 76 -3.47 4.74 10.60
CA GLN A 76 -3.60 6.19 10.71
C GLN A 76 -2.29 6.80 11.18
N LEU A 77 -1.78 7.76 10.41
CA LEU A 77 -0.63 8.56 10.82
C LEU A 77 -1.13 9.75 11.67
N ILE A 78 -1.25 9.53 12.98
CA ILE A 78 -1.70 10.51 13.97
C ILE A 78 -0.64 10.67 15.07
N PHE A 79 -0.48 11.89 15.59
CA PHE A 79 0.54 12.26 16.59
C PHE A 79 -0.10 12.83 17.86
N ASP A 80 -1.16 12.18 18.34
CA ASP A 80 -1.88 12.55 19.57
C ASP A 80 -1.50 11.66 20.77
N GLY A 81 -0.49 10.79 20.60
CA GLY A 81 -0.06 9.82 21.62
C GLY A 81 -0.88 8.52 21.64
N SER A 82 -1.90 8.39 20.79
CA SER A 82 -2.65 7.14 20.65
C SER A 82 -1.89 6.10 19.81
N THR A 83 -2.24 4.83 19.98
CA THR A 83 -1.71 3.75 19.14
C THR A 83 -2.40 3.80 17.76
N PRO A 84 -1.65 3.84 16.65
CA PRO A 84 -2.22 3.78 15.30
C PRO A 84 -3.15 2.58 15.15
N LYS A 85 -4.39 2.86 14.73
CA LYS A 85 -5.37 1.80 14.50
C LYS A 85 -5.03 1.02 13.22
N PRO A 86 -5.02 -0.32 13.25
CA PRO A 86 -4.78 -1.14 12.07
C PRO A 86 -5.93 -1.01 11.07
N HIS A 87 -5.59 -0.96 9.79
CA HIS A 87 -6.54 -1.00 8.68
C HIS A 87 -6.06 -2.02 7.65
N LEU A 88 -6.59 -3.24 7.75
CA LEU A 88 -6.25 -4.33 6.85
C LEU A 88 -7.33 -4.50 5.77
N THR A 89 -6.95 -4.24 4.53
CA THR A 89 -7.79 -4.50 3.37
C THR A 89 -7.37 -5.80 2.69
N LEU A 90 -8.32 -6.70 2.49
CA LEU A 90 -8.18 -7.85 1.61
C LEU A 90 -8.62 -7.46 0.21
N LEU A 91 -7.78 -7.74 -0.77
CA LEU A 91 -8.04 -7.56 -2.20
C LEU A 91 -8.07 -8.93 -2.88
N ASN A 92 -9.16 -9.25 -3.57
CA ASN A 92 -9.29 -10.52 -4.30
C ASN A 92 -8.91 -10.39 -5.79
N GLU A 93 -8.96 -11.52 -6.53
CA GLU A 93 -8.62 -11.57 -7.96
C GLU A 93 -9.53 -10.68 -8.84
N GLN A 94 -10.75 -10.41 -8.42
CA GLN A 94 -11.70 -9.54 -9.13
C GLN A 94 -11.48 -8.06 -8.80
N ASN A 95 -10.42 -7.73 -8.06
CA ASN A 95 -10.11 -6.40 -7.56
C ASN A 95 -11.22 -5.83 -6.67
N ASN A 96 -11.96 -6.70 -5.97
CA ASN A 96 -12.91 -6.31 -4.93
C ASN A 96 -12.18 -6.16 -3.61
N HIS A 97 -12.47 -5.05 -2.92
CA HIS A 97 -11.80 -4.67 -1.69
C HIS A 97 -12.74 -4.93 -0.52
N ARG A 98 -12.22 -5.53 0.55
CA ARG A 98 -12.94 -5.67 1.82
C ARG A 98 -12.01 -5.40 2.97
N VAL A 99 -12.38 -4.48 3.83
CA VAL A 99 -11.70 -4.28 5.11
C VAL A 99 -12.02 -5.48 6.00
N ILE A 100 -10.98 -6.22 6.40
CA ILE A 100 -11.10 -7.43 7.22
C ILE A 100 -10.62 -7.22 8.67
N TRP A 101 -9.93 -6.11 8.93
CA TRP A 101 -9.63 -5.66 10.27
C TRP A 101 -9.63 -4.14 10.31
N ASN A 102 -10.51 -3.59 11.14
CA ASN A 102 -10.59 -2.18 11.46
C ASN A 102 -11.12 -2.05 12.89
N THR A 103 -10.42 -1.34 13.76
CA THR A 103 -10.80 -1.14 15.17
C THR A 103 -11.59 0.15 15.35
N GLN A 104 -12.52 0.44 14.42
CA GLN A 104 -13.45 1.56 14.58
C GLN A 104 -14.33 1.33 15.80
#